data_AF-A0AAW4XVE6-F1
#
_entry.id   AF-A0AAW4XVE6-F1
#
_cell.length_a   1.000
_cell.length_b   1.000
_cell.length_c   1.000
_cell.angle_alpha   90.00
_cell.angle_beta   90.00
_cell.angle_gamma   90.00
#
_symmetry.space_group_name_H-M   'P 1'
#
loop_
_entity.id
_entity.type
_entity.pdbx_description
1 polymer ?
#
loop_
_entity_poly.entity_id
_entity_poly.type
_entity_poly.pdbx_seq_one_letter_code
_entity_poly.pdbx_strand_id
1 'polypeptide(L)'
;MASEDVQTNLRLPADLKDRLHSSAAENNRSLSAEVSHRLMDSFESDTSREEMLRLSLRLERDLFAMELEASTSKMSLGIFASKVEDLLDLLLLEELSNVPEDLISELRENCRDAYKEAQDGYKNSQQQLEKMKSAAAKLGSMPQTK
;
A
#
# COMPACT_ATOMS: atom_id res chain seq x y z
N MET A 1 -28.36 -32.52 10.01
CA MET A 1 -27.69 -32.77 11.31
C MET A 1 -28.29 -31.76 12.27
N ALA A 2 -28.94 -32.23 13.34
CA ALA A 2 -29.64 -31.35 14.29
C ALA A 2 -28.61 -30.49 15.03
N SER A 3 -28.79 -29.16 15.07
CA SER A 3 -27.98 -28.29 15.91
C SER A 3 -28.06 -28.75 17.36
N GLU A 4 -26.93 -29.13 17.93
CA GLU A 4 -26.79 -29.29 19.38
C GLU A 4 -26.78 -27.90 20.01
N ASP A 5 -27.94 -27.25 20.11
CA ASP A 5 -28.08 -26.02 20.89
C ASP A 5 -27.97 -26.38 22.37
N VAL A 6 -26.82 -26.05 22.97
CA VAL A 6 -26.57 -26.26 24.41
C VAL A 6 -27.26 -25.16 25.20
N GLN A 7 -28.24 -25.52 26.03
CA GLN A 7 -28.86 -24.59 26.97
C GLN A 7 -27.90 -24.29 28.12
N THR A 8 -27.47 -23.04 28.24
CA THR A 8 -26.59 -22.57 29.31
C THR A 8 -27.34 -21.61 30.24
N ASN A 9 -27.13 -21.74 31.54
CA ASN A 9 -27.69 -20.81 32.53
C ASN A 9 -26.69 -19.67 32.79
N LEU A 10 -26.77 -18.62 31.97
CA LEU A 10 -25.94 -17.42 32.10
C LEU A 10 -26.39 -16.55 33.28
N ARG A 11 -25.47 -16.30 34.22
CA ARG A 11 -25.66 -15.31 35.28
C ARG A 11 -25.13 -13.97 34.80
N LEU A 12 -26.03 -13.00 34.64
CA LEU A 12 -25.71 -11.66 34.17
C LEU A 12 -26.06 -10.62 35.25
N PRO A 13 -25.29 -9.53 35.37
CA PRO A 13 -25.71 -8.34 36.11
C PRO A 13 -27.08 -7.85 35.62
N ALA A 14 -27.91 -7.34 36.55
CA ALA A 14 -29.29 -6.94 36.25
C ALA A 14 -29.35 -5.82 35.20
N ASP A 15 -28.47 -4.82 35.34
CA ASP A 15 -28.30 -3.70 34.41
C ASP A 15 -27.90 -4.18 33.01
N LEU A 16 -27.01 -5.16 32.91
CA LEU A 16 -26.59 -5.73 31.63
C LEU A 16 -27.74 -6.48 30.94
N LYS A 17 -28.53 -7.22 31.72
CA LYS A 17 -29.70 -7.94 31.19
C LYS A 17 -30.74 -6.97 30.64
N ASP A 18 -31.02 -5.87 31.35
CA ASP A 18 -31.97 -4.85 30.90
C ASP A 18 -31.50 -4.18 29.61
N ARG A 19 -30.21 -3.83 29.51
CA ARG A 19 -29.62 -3.28 28.28
C ARG A 19 -29.71 -4.24 27.10
N LEU A 20 -29.47 -5.54 27.33
CA LEU A 20 -29.63 -6.57 26.29
C LEU A 20 -31.08 -6.73 25.85
N HIS A 21 -32.05 -6.61 26.77
CA HIS A 21 -33.47 -6.62 26.42
C HIS A 21 -33.86 -5.43 25.54
N SER A 22 -33.41 -4.22 25.89
CA SER A 22 -33.64 -3.02 25.06
C SER A 22 -33.02 -3.18 23.68
N SER A 23 -31.76 -3.61 23.60
CA SER A 23 -31.07 -3.85 22.33
C SER A 23 -31.77 -4.92 21.48
N ALA A 24 -32.22 -6.01 22.11
CA ALA A 24 -32.94 -7.07 21.40
C ALA A 24 -34.25 -6.55 20.79
N ALA A 25 -34.99 -5.72 21.54
CA ALA A 25 -36.21 -5.08 21.06
C ALA A 25 -35.94 -4.12 19.89
N GLU A 26 -34.91 -3.27 20.00
CA GLU A 26 -34.50 -2.34 18.95
C GLU A 26 -34.09 -3.07 17.65
N ASN A 27 -33.41 -4.21 17.77
CA ASN A 27 -32.94 -5.01 16.65
C ASN A 27 -33.96 -6.07 16.16
N ASN A 28 -35.19 -6.07 16.69
CA ASN A 28 -36.23 -7.07 16.39
C ASN A 28 -35.76 -8.52 16.57
N ARG A 29 -34.98 -8.79 17.62
CA ARG A 29 -34.44 -10.11 17.99
C ARG A 29 -34.96 -10.56 19.34
N SER A 30 -34.97 -11.88 19.56
CA SER A 30 -35.14 -12.41 20.91
C SER A 30 -33.87 -12.14 21.74
N LEU A 31 -33.99 -12.11 23.08
CA LEU A 31 -32.83 -11.92 23.95
C LEU A 31 -31.73 -12.94 23.66
N SER A 32 -32.09 -14.22 23.48
CA SER A 32 -31.13 -15.28 23.17
C SER A 32 -30.47 -15.07 21.81
N ALA A 33 -31.23 -14.64 20.79
CA ALA A 33 -30.67 -14.35 19.47
C ALA A 33 -29.72 -13.16 19.48
N GLU A 34 -30.03 -12.12 20.26
CA GLU A 34 -29.17 -10.95 20.44
C GLU A 34 -27.88 -11.30 21.18
N VAL A 35 -27.95 -12.13 22.23
CA VAL A 35 -26.79 -12.62 22.96
C VAL A 35 -25.90 -13.47 22.04
N SER A 36 -26.48 -14.44 21.32
CA SER A 36 -25.72 -15.25 20.36
C SER A 36 -25.09 -14.42 19.26
N HIS A 37 -25.81 -13.45 18.70
CA HIS A 37 -25.27 -12.53 17.69
C HIS A 37 -24.07 -11.75 18.21
N ARG A 38 -24.19 -11.12 19.38
CA ARG A 38 -23.09 -10.34 19.98
C ARG A 38 -21.88 -11.21 20.33
N LEU A 39 -22.11 -12.44 20.79
CA LEU A 39 -21.03 -13.38 21.07
C LEU A 39 -20.33 -13.80 19.76
N MET A 40 -21.08 -14.16 18.72
CA MET A 40 -20.51 -14.50 17.42
C MET A 40 -19.71 -13.33 16.84
N ASP A 41 -20.29 -12.13 16.85
CA ASP A 41 -19.66 -10.90 16.38
C ASP A 41 -18.37 -10.58 17.14
N SER A 42 -18.32 -10.88 18.44
CA SER A 42 -17.09 -10.71 19.22
C SER A 42 -15.93 -11.58 18.71
N PHE A 43 -16.20 -12.81 18.27
CA PHE A 43 -15.17 -13.70 17.71
C PHE A 43 -14.78 -13.33 16.27
N GLU A 44 -15.74 -12.86 15.47
CA GLU A 44 -15.48 -12.41 14.09
C GLU A 44 -14.69 -11.10 14.07
N SER A 45 -14.96 -10.19 15.01
CA SER A 45 -14.26 -8.91 15.13
C SER A 45 -12.75 -9.06 15.42
N ASP A 46 -12.35 -10.04 16.24
CA ASP A 46 -10.93 -10.32 16.51
C ASP A 46 -10.22 -10.87 15.26
N THR A 47 -10.89 -11.73 14.50
CA THR A 47 -10.34 -12.33 13.27
C THR A 47 -10.14 -11.25 12.19
N SER A 48 -11.15 -10.41 11.97
CA SER A 48 -11.07 -9.32 10.99
C SER A 48 -10.02 -8.27 11.35
N ARG A 49 -9.83 -8.00 12.65
CA ARG A 49 -8.81 -7.05 13.14
C ARG A 49 -7.40 -7.59 12.94
N GLU A 50 -7.14 -8.86 13.23
CA GLU A 50 -5.84 -9.48 12.95
C GLU A 50 -5.51 -9.47 11.46
N GLU A 51 -6.48 -9.80 10.60
CA GLU A 51 -6.30 -9.76 9.15
C GLU A 51 -6.00 -8.34 8.66
N MET A 52 -6.73 -7.35 9.18
CA MET A 52 -6.50 -5.94 8.87
C MET A 52 -5.10 -5.47 9.29
N LEU A 53 -4.63 -5.89 10.47
CA LEU A 53 -3.27 -5.62 10.95
C LEU A 53 -2.19 -6.31 10.09
N ARG A 54 -2.44 -7.54 9.63
CA ARG A 54 -1.52 -8.22 8.71
C ARG A 54 -1.45 -7.53 7.35
N LEU A 55 -2.60 -7.08 6.83
CA LEU A 55 -2.67 -6.29 5.59
C LEU A 55 -1.95 -4.95 5.73
N SER A 56 -2.11 -4.24 6.85
CA SER A 56 -1.43 -2.96 7.07
C SER A 56 0.09 -3.11 7.09
N LEU A 57 0.61 -4.11 7.82
CA LEU A 57 2.05 -4.40 7.87
C LEU A 57 2.62 -4.76 6.50
N ARG A 58 1.86 -5.51 5.69
CA ARG A 58 2.26 -5.86 4.33
C ARG A 58 2.32 -4.63 3.42
N LEU A 59 1.33 -3.75 3.51
CA LEU A 59 1.30 -2.50 2.74
C LEU A 59 2.45 -1.56 3.13
N GLU A 60 2.77 -1.42 4.42
CA GLU A 60 3.90 -0.62 4.88
C GLU A 60 5.23 -1.14 4.33
N ARG A 61 5.43 -2.47 4.36
CA ARG A 61 6.62 -3.10 3.78
C ARG A 61 6.72 -2.84 2.27
N ASP A 62 5.62 -3.06 1.55
CA ASP A 62 5.61 -2.91 0.09
C ASP A 62 5.80 -1.44 -0.32
N LEU A 63 5.26 -0.50 0.47
CA LEU A 63 5.50 0.93 0.31
C LEU A 63 6.98 1.28 0.50
N PHE A 64 7.60 0.75 1.56
CA PHE A 64 9.02 0.97 1.84
C PHE A 64 9.93 0.41 0.74
N ALA A 65 9.63 -0.79 0.23
CA ALA A 65 10.37 -1.39 -0.88
C ALA A 65 10.28 -0.53 -2.15
N MET A 66 9.09 -0.03 -2.48
CA MET A 66 8.88 0.83 -3.64
C MET A 66 9.58 2.20 -3.49
N GLU A 67 9.62 2.77 -2.29
CA GLU A 67 10.33 4.03 -2.02
C GLU A 67 11.85 3.88 -2.15
N LEU A 68 12.39 2.72 -1.73
CA LEU A 68 13.79 2.37 -1.93
C LEU A 68 14.12 2.21 -3.43
N GLU A 69 13.29 1.49 -4.18
CA GLU A 69 13.44 1.33 -5.64
C GLU A 69 13.37 2.67 -6.37
N ALA A 70 12.40 3.52 -6.03
CA ALA A 70 12.30 4.85 -6.61
C ALA A 70 13.54 5.72 -6.31
N SER A 71 14.12 5.57 -5.11
CA SER A 71 15.32 6.29 -4.69
C SER A 71 16.57 5.79 -5.42
N THR A 72 16.73 4.48 -5.58
CA THR A 72 17.86 3.90 -6.33
C THR A 72 17.77 4.23 -7.82
N SER A 73 16.57 4.19 -8.41
CA SER A 73 16.34 4.64 -9.79
C SER A 73 16.65 6.13 -9.98
N LYS A 74 16.28 7.00 -9.03
CA LYS A 74 16.63 8.42 -9.09
C LYS A 74 18.15 8.64 -9.05
N MET A 75 18.84 7.89 -8.18
CA MET A 75 20.29 7.96 -8.02
C MET A 75 21.01 7.46 -9.28
N SER A 76 20.59 6.34 -9.86
CA SER A 76 21.18 5.83 -11.11
C SER A 76 20.92 6.76 -12.29
N LEU A 77 19.75 7.41 -12.35
CA LEU A 77 19.45 8.45 -13.34
C LEU A 77 20.42 9.63 -13.24
N GLY A 78 20.68 10.11 -12.01
CA GLY A 78 21.61 11.21 -11.76
C GLY A 78 23.05 10.86 -12.13
N ILE A 79 23.49 9.64 -11.80
CA ILE A 79 24.83 9.15 -12.18
C ILE A 79 24.95 8.99 -13.70
N PHE A 80 23.91 8.50 -14.38
CA PHE A 80 23.89 8.39 -15.84
C PHE A 80 23.91 9.76 -16.51
N ALA A 81 23.11 10.72 -16.04
CA ALA A 81 23.11 12.09 -16.54
C ALA A 81 24.50 12.76 -16.41
N SER A 82 25.13 12.65 -15.23
CA SER A 82 26.49 13.14 -15.00
C SER A 82 27.49 12.50 -15.96
N LYS A 83 27.43 11.17 -16.15
CA LYS A 83 28.34 10.48 -17.07
C LYS A 83 28.12 10.85 -18.54
N VAL A 84 26.89 11.14 -18.94
CA VAL A 84 26.59 11.60 -20.31
C VAL A 84 27.14 13.02 -20.52
N GLU A 85 27.00 13.91 -19.54
CA GLU A 85 27.63 15.24 -19.58
C GLU A 85 29.16 15.13 -19.62
N ASP A 86 29.76 14.29 -18.76
CA ASP A 86 31.20 14.03 -18.75
C ASP A 86 31.71 13.48 -20.10
N LEU A 87 30.96 12.57 -20.73
CA LEU A 87 31.28 12.01 -22.04
C LEU A 87 31.11 13.03 -23.17
N LEU A 88 30.10 13.91 -23.09
CA LEU A 88 29.89 15.00 -24.05
C LEU A 88 31.00 16.05 -23.95
N ASP A 89 31.47 16.35 -22.74
CA ASP A 89 32.59 17.25 -22.50
C ASP A 89 33.92 16.63 -22.98
N LEU A 90 34.12 15.32 -22.78
CA LEU A 90 35.22 14.56 -23.38
C LEU A 90 35.15 14.56 -24.91
N LEU A 91 33.94 14.53 -25.49
CA LEU A 91 33.71 14.61 -26.93
C LEU A 91 34.04 15.99 -27.53
N LEU A 92 34.06 17.04 -26.70
CA LEU A 92 34.35 18.42 -27.08
C LEU A 92 35.84 18.80 -26.94
N LEU A 93 36.65 17.95 -26.30
CA LEU A 93 38.11 18.10 -26.24
C LEU A 93 38.75 17.63 -27.56
N GLU A 94 39.75 18.36 -28.05
CA GLU A 94 40.38 18.30 -29.40
C GLU A 94 40.84 16.91 -29.90
N GLU A 95 40.80 15.84 -29.10
CA GLU A 95 41.34 14.52 -29.44
C GLU A 95 40.43 13.65 -30.35
N LEU A 96 39.23 14.12 -30.70
CA LEU A 96 38.25 13.33 -31.48
C LEU A 96 38.05 13.78 -32.93
N SER A 97 39.01 14.52 -33.50
CA SER A 97 38.98 14.95 -34.91
C SER A 97 38.87 13.80 -35.95
N ASN A 98 38.96 12.54 -35.51
CA ASN A 98 38.90 11.33 -36.35
C ASN A 98 37.65 10.47 -36.13
N VAL A 99 36.70 10.87 -35.26
CA VAL A 99 35.45 10.10 -35.11
C VAL A 99 34.43 10.55 -36.15
N PRO A 100 33.82 9.63 -36.91
CA PRO A 100 32.78 9.99 -37.86
C PRO A 100 31.60 10.66 -37.16
N GLU A 101 31.15 11.82 -37.67
CA GLU A 101 30.05 12.60 -37.11
C GLU A 101 28.74 11.80 -37.00
N ASP A 102 28.54 10.82 -37.90
CA ASP A 102 27.40 9.91 -37.89
C ASP A 102 27.39 9.04 -36.62
N LEU A 103 28.55 8.56 -36.16
CA LEU A 103 28.69 7.75 -34.94
C LEU A 103 28.46 8.59 -33.68
N ILE A 104 28.93 9.84 -33.68
CA ILE A 104 28.69 10.80 -32.60
C ILE A 104 27.20 11.12 -32.50
N SER A 105 26.54 11.30 -33.64
CA SER A 105 25.11 11.58 -33.72
C SER A 105 24.28 10.39 -33.23
N GLU A 106 24.61 9.16 -33.66
CA GLU A 106 23.96 7.93 -33.20
C GLU A 106 24.14 7.72 -31.68
N LEU A 107 25.34 7.94 -31.16
CA LEU A 107 25.60 7.85 -29.71
C LEU A 107 24.81 8.88 -28.92
N ARG A 108 24.71 10.12 -29.41
CA ARG A 108 23.90 11.19 -28.79
C ARG A 108 22.42 10.85 -28.78
N GLU A 109 21.91 10.27 -29.86
CA GLU A 109 20.51 9.83 -29.95
C GLU A 109 20.23 8.69 -28.97
N ASN A 110 21.07 7.66 -28.95
CA ASN A 110 20.97 6.53 -28.02
C ASN A 110 21.03 6.97 -26.55
N CYS A 111 21.95 7.87 -26.19
CA CYS A 111 22.03 8.40 -24.82
C CYS A 111 20.77 9.21 -24.44
N ARG A 112 20.24 9.99 -25.39
CA ARG A 112 19.01 10.78 -25.18
C ARG A 112 17.80 9.88 -24.97
N ASP A 113 17.68 8.81 -25.75
CA ASP A 113 16.55 7.88 -25.66
C ASP A 113 16.62 7.04 -24.38
N ALA A 114 17.80 6.52 -24.03
CA ALA A 114 18.02 5.84 -22.76
C ALA A 114 17.70 6.74 -21.56
N TYR A 115 18.08 8.03 -21.62
CA TYR A 115 17.74 9.01 -20.57
C TYR A 115 16.23 9.22 -20.46
N LYS A 116 15.52 9.39 -21.58
CA LYS A 116 14.06 9.56 -21.61
C LYS A 116 13.34 8.34 -21.04
N GLU A 117 13.71 7.13 -21.47
CA GLU A 117 13.11 5.88 -20.99
C GLU A 117 13.25 5.75 -19.47
N ALA A 118 14.45 6.00 -18.96
CA ALA A 118 14.72 5.93 -17.54
C ALA A 118 13.99 7.05 -16.75
N GLN A 119 13.87 8.25 -17.33
CA GLN A 119 13.11 9.36 -16.74
C GLN A 119 11.61 9.04 -16.65
N ASP A 120 11.05 8.42 -17.68
CA ASP A 120 9.64 8.04 -17.71
C ASP A 120 9.35 6.85 -16.78
N GLY A 121 10.28 5.89 -16.68
CA GLY A 121 10.26 4.85 -15.66
C GLY A 121 10.18 5.42 -14.24
N TYR A 122 11.04 6.41 -13.92
CA TYR A 122 11.01 7.09 -12.63
C TYR A 122 9.68 7.80 -12.35
N LYS A 123 9.12 8.52 -13.33
CA LYS A 123 7.81 9.18 -13.18
C LYS A 123 6.69 8.19 -12.91
N ASN A 124 6.70 7.03 -13.57
CA ASN A 124 5.70 5.98 -13.36
C ASN A 124 5.80 5.42 -11.93
N SER A 125 7.01 5.10 -11.45
CA SER A 125 7.22 4.65 -10.07
C SER A 125 6.77 5.68 -9.04
N GLN A 126 7.02 6.97 -9.28
CA GLN A 126 6.53 8.06 -8.42
C GLN A 126 4.99 8.14 -8.39
N GLN A 127 4.32 8.01 -9.54
CA GLN A 127 2.86 7.98 -9.59
C GLN A 127 2.26 6.78 -8.86
N GLN A 128 2.89 5.61 -8.93
CA GLN A 128 2.46 4.42 -8.19
C GLN A 128 2.64 4.62 -6.68
N LEU A 129 3.76 5.20 -6.25
CA LEU A 129 4.03 5.52 -4.86
C LEU A 129 2.96 6.46 -4.28
N GLU A 130 2.62 7.54 -4.99
CA GLU A 130 1.57 8.47 -4.55
C GLU A 130 0.18 7.82 -4.49
N LYS A 131 -0.15 6.94 -5.44
CA LYS A 131 -1.39 6.16 -5.38
C LYS A 131 -1.41 5.27 -4.14
N MET A 132 -0.32 4.57 -3.81
CA MET A 132 -0.23 3.74 -2.62
C MET A 132 -0.30 4.56 -1.32
N LYS A 133 0.40 5.70 -1.24
CA LYS A 133 0.31 6.64 -0.10
C LYS A 133 -1.13 7.12 0.12
N SER A 134 -1.83 7.48 -0.96
CA SER A 134 -3.24 7.91 -0.89
C SER A 134 -4.20 6.79 -0.44
N ALA A 135 -3.93 5.55 -0.84
CA ALA A 135 -4.73 4.39 -0.44
C ALA A 135 -4.52 4.06 1.04
N ALA A 136 -3.26 4.09 1.51
CA ALA A 136 -2.92 3.90 2.92
C ALA A 136 -3.56 4.98 3.82
N ALA A 137 -3.54 6.24 3.39
CA ALA A 137 -4.16 7.34 4.13
C ALA A 137 -5.70 7.17 4.27
N LYS A 138 -6.37 6.66 3.23
CA LYS A 138 -7.82 6.37 3.28
C LYS A 138 -8.16 5.28 4.30
N LEU A 139 -7.35 4.22 4.36
CA LEU A 139 -7.51 3.13 5.34
C LEU A 139 -7.32 3.62 6.79
N GLY A 140 -6.35 4.52 7.04
CA GLY A 140 -6.15 5.12 8.36
C GLY A 140 -7.26 6.11 8.81
N SER A 141 -8.06 6.62 7.86
CA SER A 141 -9.14 7.59 8.10
C SER A 141 -10.55 6.98 8.22
N MET A 142 -10.69 5.66 8.07
CA MET A 142 -12.02 5.03 8.19
C MET A 142 -12.54 5.17 9.63
N PRO A 143 -13.77 5.68 9.83
CA PRO A 143 -14.36 5.79 11.15
C PRO A 143 -14.45 4.38 11.73
N GLN A 144 -13.86 4.21 12.93
CA GLN A 144 -14.14 3.05 13.77
C GLN A 144 -15.66 3.04 13.97
N THR A 145 -16.34 2.12 13.29
CA THR A 145 -17.79 1.93 13.41
C THR A 145 -18.09 1.68 14.87
N LYS A 146 -18.78 2.65 15.48
CA LYS A 146 -19.29 2.59 16.85
C LYS A 146 -20.46 1.61 16.94
#